data_AF-Q25QW2-F1
#
_entry.id   AF-Q25QW2-F1
#
_cell.length_a   1.000
_cell.length_b   1.000
_cell.length_c   1.000
_cell.angle_alpha   90.00
_cell.angle_beta   90.00
_cell.angle_gamma   90.00
#
_symmetry.space_group_name_H-M   'P 1'
#
loop_
_entity.id
_entity.type
_entity.pdbx_description
1 polymer ?
#
loop_
_entity_poly.entity_id
_entity_poly.type
_entity_poly.pdbx_seq_one_letter_code
_entity_poly.pdbx_strand_id
1 'polypeptide(L)' 'IAEDDNRKKGEMVLLVHGYRDAGEQQLPDEALRTLTILTKELPLKKAAALVAEIHQLKKNALYKWGLENLGE' A
#
# COMPACT_ATOMS: atom_id res chain seq x y z
N ILE A 1 -6.76 -7.67 40.00
CA ILE A 1 -7.03 -6.89 38.76
C ILE A 1 -8.38 -6.22 38.97
N ALA A 2 -8.39 -4.91 39.25
CA ALA A 2 -9.62 -4.15 39.41
C ALA A 2 -10.07 -3.72 38.02
N GLU A 3 -11.03 -4.45 37.44
CA GLU A 3 -11.56 -4.13 36.11
C GLU A 3 -12.61 -3.01 36.21
N ASP A 4 -12.42 -1.99 35.38
CA ASP A 4 -13.25 -0.80 35.24
C ASP A 4 -14.74 -1.16 35.06
N ASP A 5 -15.60 -0.64 35.95
CA ASP A 5 -17.05 -0.91 35.96
C ASP A 5 -17.75 -0.52 34.66
N ASN A 6 -17.18 0.39 33.87
CA ASN A 6 -17.74 0.80 32.59
C ASN A 6 -17.68 -0.33 31.53
N ARG A 7 -16.81 -1.33 31.70
CA ARG A 7 -16.70 -2.48 30.78
C ARG A 7 -17.77 -3.56 31.01
N LYS A 8 -18.60 -3.45 32.05
CA LYS A 8 -19.65 -4.43 32.41
C LYS A 8 -21.03 -4.13 31.82
N LYS A 9 -21.21 -2.96 31.18
CA LYS A 9 -22.52 -2.49 30.67
C LYS A 9 -22.87 -2.98 29.25
N GLY A 10 -21.98 -3.73 28.60
CA GLY A 10 -22.21 -4.28 27.26
C GLY A 10 -22.06 -3.27 26.11
N GLU A 11 -21.60 -2.05 26.39
CA GLU A 11 -21.38 -1.00 25.39
C GLU A 11 -19.88 -0.87 25.09
N MET A 12 -19.49 -0.96 23.82
CA MET A 12 -18.11 -0.77 23.36
C MET A 12 -18.08 0.34 22.31
N VAL A 13 -17.18 1.31 22.51
CA VAL A 13 -16.95 2.40 21.55
C VAL A 13 -15.73 2.06 20.72
N LEU A 14 -15.92 1.86 19.42
CA LEU A 14 -14.85 1.71 18.43
C LEU A 14 -14.66 3.06 17.73
N LEU A 15 -13.52 3.72 18.01
CA LEU A 15 -13.11 4.91 17.26
C LEU A 15 -12.45 4.50 15.95
N VAL A 16 -13.24 4.50 14.87
CA VAL A 16 -12.72 4.34 13.51
C VAL A 16 -12.22 5.69 13.03
N HIS A 17 -10.91 5.80 12.80
CA HIS A 17 -10.34 6.96 12.14
C HIS A 17 -10.58 6.83 10.62
N GLY A 18 -10.92 7.95 9.97
CA GLY A 18 -10.95 7.99 8.50
C GLY A 18 -9.57 7.67 7.95
N TYR A 19 -9.52 6.99 6.79
CA TYR A 19 -8.27 6.72 6.08
C TYR A 19 -7.49 8.02 5.92
N ARG A 20 -6.33 8.09 6.58
CA ARG A 20 -5.36 9.16 6.36
C ARG A 20 -4.35 8.60 5.40
N ASP A 21 -4.22 9.27 4.26
CA ASP A 21 -3.09 9.06 3.37
C ASP A 21 -1.84 9.26 4.23
N ALA A 22 -1.08 8.19 4.45
CA ALA A 22 0.14 8.24 5.23
C ALA A 22 1.12 9.05 4.40
N GLY A 23 1.11 10.36 4.65
CA GLY A 23 2.02 11.31 4.03
C GLY A 23 3.44 10.92 4.40
N GLU A 24 4.05 10.08 3.56
CA GLU A 24 5.48 9.90 3.35
C GLU A 24 5.68 8.76 2.34
N GLN A 25 5.79 9.13 1.06
CA GLN A 25 6.64 8.47 0.04
C GLN A 25 6.53 6.95 -0.17
N GLN A 26 5.56 6.27 0.42
CA GLN A 26 5.33 4.85 0.24
C GLN A 26 4.40 4.66 -0.95
N LEU A 27 4.87 3.84 -1.90
CA LEU A 27 4.06 3.43 -3.04
C LEU A 27 2.84 2.68 -2.49
N PRO A 28 1.61 3.00 -2.95
CA PRO A 28 0.40 2.28 -2.54
C PRO A 28 0.57 0.77 -2.69
N ASP A 29 0.15 0.00 -1.70
CA ASP A 29 0.24 -1.47 -1.72
C ASP A 29 -0.42 -2.07 -2.97
N GLU A 30 -1.52 -1.46 -3.43
CA GLU A 30 -2.21 -1.88 -4.65
C GLU A 30 -1.36 -1.66 -5.92
N ALA A 31 -0.61 -0.56 -5.97
CA ALA A 31 0.32 -0.29 -7.07
C ALA A 31 1.49 -1.27 -7.08
N LEU A 32 2.05 -1.59 -5.90
CA LEU A 32 3.10 -2.59 -5.74
C LEU A 32 2.63 -3.98 -6.17
N ARG A 33 1.45 -4.39 -5.71
CA ARG A 33 0.83 -5.66 -6.12
C ARG A 33 0.64 -5.74 -7.63
N THR A 34 0.14 -4.67 -8.23
CA THR A 34 -0.03 -4.58 -9.69
C THR A 34 1.31 -4.69 -10.41
N LEU A 35 2.35 -4.02 -9.91
CA LEU A 35 3.70 -4.09 -10.45
C LEU A 35 4.26 -5.52 -10.43
N THR A 36 4.19 -6.20 -9.29
CA THR A 36 4.68 -7.58 -9.13
C THR A 36 3.97 -8.57 -10.06
N ILE A 37 2.68 -8.37 -10.32
CA ILE A 37 1.93 -9.22 -11.26
C ILE A 37 2.40 -8.95 -12.70
N LEU A 38 2.49 -7.67 -13.08
CA LEU A 38 2.87 -7.28 -14.45
C LEU A 38 4.32 -7.64 -14.78
N THR A 39 5.23 -7.62 -13.81
CA THR A 39 6.64 -8.00 -14.04
C THR A 39 6.85 -9.47 -14.36
N LYS A 40 5.86 -10.34 -14.08
CA LYS A 40 5.92 -11.77 -14.46
C LYS A 40 5.75 -11.97 -15.96
N GLU A 41 4.97 -11.11 -16.60
CA GLU A 41 4.59 -11.24 -18.02
C GLU A 41 5.27 -10.18 -18.91
N LEU A 42 5.76 -9.09 -18.32
CA LEU A 42 6.32 -7.94 -19.03
C LEU A 42 7.66 -7.50 -18.43
N PRO A 43 8.57 -6.94 -19.25
CA PRO A 43 9.79 -6.33 -18.73
C PRO A 43 9.50 -5.21 -17.72
N LEU A 44 10.33 -5.11 -16.67
CA LEU A 44 10.16 -4.17 -15.55
C LEU A 44 9.85 -2.73 -15.98
N LYS A 45 10.54 -2.24 -17.03
CA LYS A 45 10.36 -0.89 -17.56
C LYS A 45 8.96 -0.64 -18.13
N LYS A 46 8.33 -1.67 -18.72
CA LYS A 46 6.96 -1.62 -19.24
C LYS A 46 5.95 -1.77 -18.11
N ALA A 47 6.16 -2.73 -17.21
CA ALA A 47 5.32 -2.92 -16.03
C ALA A 47 5.23 -1.63 -15.20
N ALA A 48 6.36 -0.99 -14.89
CA ALA A 48 6.40 0.27 -14.14
C ALA A 48 5.70 1.44 -14.85
N ALA A 49 5.68 1.47 -16.19
CA ALA A 49 4.95 2.48 -16.95
C ALA A 49 3.44 2.28 -16.84
N LEU A 50 2.97 1.04 -17.01
CA LEU A 50 1.55 0.71 -16.90
C LEU A 50 1.00 0.96 -15.50
N VAL A 51 1.74 0.57 -14.46
CA VAL A 51 1.34 0.83 -13.07
C VAL A 51 1.30 2.33 -12.76
N ALA A 52 2.25 3.10 -13.31
CA ALA A 52 2.27 4.56 -13.16
C ALA A 52 1.02 5.20 -13.78
N GLU A 53 0.56 4.71 -14.93
CA GLU A 53 -0.65 5.20 -15.59
C GLU A 53 -1.92 4.78 -14.85
N ILE A 54 -2.02 3.53 -14.39
CA ILE A 54 -3.19 2.99 -13.67
C ILE A 54 -3.38 3.71 -12.31
N HIS A 55 -2.29 3.91 -11.57
CA HIS A 55 -2.32 4.43 -10.20
C HIS A 55 -1.94 5.92 -10.10
N GLN A 56 -1.70 6.60 -11.23
CA GLN A 56 -1.27 8.00 -11.29
C GLN A 56 0.00 8.30 -10.48
N LEU A 57 0.93 7.35 -10.45
CA LEU A 57 2.19 7.44 -9.71
C LEU A 57 3.36 7.81 -10.61
N LYS A 58 4.48 8.22 -10.01
CA LYS A 58 5.71 8.49 -10.76
C LYS A 58 6.37 7.18 -11.18
N LYS A 59 6.48 6.95 -12.50
CA LYS A 59 7.21 5.80 -13.09
C LYS A 59 8.60 5.59 -12.49
N ASN A 60 9.32 6.67 -12.19
CA ASN A 60 10.67 6.58 -11.63
C ASN A 60 10.69 5.95 -10.24
N ALA A 61 9.67 6.19 -9.41
CA ALA A 61 9.57 5.60 -8.07
C ALA A 61 9.27 4.10 -8.17
N LEU A 62 8.30 3.72 -9.02
CA LEU A 62 7.94 2.32 -9.28
C LEU A 62 9.09 1.52 -9.89
N TYR A 63 9.84 2.13 -10.82
CA TYR A 63 10.98 1.47 -11.46
C TYR A 63 12.14 1.26 -10.47
N LYS A 64 12.46 2.26 -9.64
CA LYS A 64 13.47 2.13 -8.58
C LYS A 64 13.10 1.04 -7.59
N TRP A 65 11.87 1.10 -7.07
CA TRP A 65 11.37 0.07 -6.15
C TRP A 65 11.43 -1.32 -6.79
N GLY A 66 11.04 -1.44 -8.06
CA GLY A 66 11.08 -2.71 -8.77
C GLY A 66 12.49 -3.23 -9.04
N LEU A 67 13.49 -2.36 -9.24
CA LEU A 67 14.89 -2.79 -9.30
C LEU A 67 15.41 -3.30 -7.96
N GLU A 68 15.00 -2.67 -6.86
CA GLU A 68 15.44 -3.01 -5.50
C GLU A 68 14.75 -4.27 -4.95
N ASN A 69 13.52 -4.56 -5.38
CA ASN A 69 12.66 -5.59 -4.78
C ASN A 69 12.25 -6.73 -5.74
N LEU A 70 12.36 -6.53 -7.05
CA LEU A 70 12.00 -7.51 -8.10
C LEU A 70 13.14 -7.82 -9.07
N GLY A 71 14.29 -7.15 -8.92
CA GLY A 71 15.50 -7.52 -9.65
C GLY A 71 16.09 -8.79 -9.06
N GLU A 72 16.12 -9.86 -9.85
CA GLU A 72 17.13 -10.93 -9.69
C GLU A 72 18.49 -10.45 -10.19
#